data_AF-A0A849ZI03-F1
#
_entry.id   AF-A0A849ZI03-F1
#
_cell.length_a   1.000
_cell.length_b   1.000
_cell.length_c   1.000
_cell.angle_alpha   90.00
_cell.angle_beta   90.00
_cell.angle_gamma   90.00
#
_symmetry.space_group_name_H-M   'P 1'
#
loop_
_entity.id
_entity.type
_entity.pdbx_description
1 polymer ?
#
loop_
_entity_poly.entity_id
_entity_poly.type
_entity_poly.pdbx_seq_one_letter_code
_entity_poly.pdbx_strand_id
1 'polypeptide(L)'
;MTILAFLVSGCAASSDYMRPLEVPRMPAPSSDRATVIFVRPSSFAGSLLVTVLDDKGQFIGDALPSSWFFTSVEPGEHTFISWAENTAALRAKLAPGKLYFVEVDVKLGALSARAHLKALGPKSEAWEERDAWLRDSTQLEVDAPSGQAYLDGRREDVEERIRRAHDALAKYSPAELADRTLAPADGIVP
;
A
#
# COMPACT_ATOMS: atom_id res chain seq x y z
N MET A 1 -34.20 22.57 25.75
CA MET A 1 -33.15 22.67 24.72
C MET A 1 -32.67 21.26 24.42
N THR A 2 -33.36 20.53 23.55
CA THR A 2 -33.02 19.15 23.23
C THR A 2 -31.89 19.17 22.21
N ILE A 3 -30.67 18.79 22.63
CA ILE A 3 -29.53 18.64 21.74
C ILE A 3 -29.78 17.36 20.93
N LEU A 4 -30.17 17.54 19.66
CA LEU A 4 -30.25 16.46 18.68
C LEU A 4 -28.82 16.16 18.22
N ALA A 5 -28.20 15.14 18.83
CA ALA A 5 -26.91 14.63 18.40
C ALA A 5 -27.07 13.92 17.04
N PHE A 6 -26.66 14.57 15.96
CA PHE A 6 -26.48 13.92 14.66
C PHE A 6 -25.28 12.97 14.77
N LEU A 7 -25.57 11.68 14.95
CA LEU A 7 -24.59 10.62 14.72
C LEU A 7 -24.33 10.58 13.21
N VAL A 8 -23.27 11.26 12.77
CA VAL A 8 -22.78 11.14 11.40
C VAL A 8 -22.13 9.76 11.29
N SER A 9 -22.93 8.76 10.89
CA SER A 9 -22.41 7.47 10.45
C SER A 9 -21.74 7.67 9.09
N GLY A 10 -20.49 8.12 9.08
CA GLY A 10 -19.68 8.07 7.86
C GLY A 10 -19.48 6.61 7.48
N CYS A 11 -19.86 6.22 6.26
CA CYS A 11 -19.46 4.93 5.72
C CYS A 11 -17.93 4.92 5.62
N ALA A 12 -17.28 4.19 6.53
CA ALA A 12 -15.87 3.87 6.41
C ALA A 12 -15.67 2.95 5.20
N ALA A 13 -14.55 3.08 4.52
CA ALA A 13 -14.15 2.14 3.48
C ALA A 13 -14.09 0.72 4.08
N SER A 14 -14.62 -0.25 3.35
CA SER A 14 -14.56 -1.67 3.69
C SER A 14 -14.07 -2.47 2.50
N SER A 15 -13.43 -3.60 2.75
CA SER A 15 -13.01 -4.56 1.73
C SER A 15 -13.51 -5.95 2.13
N ASP A 16 -14.09 -6.68 1.19
CA ASP A 16 -14.58 -8.05 1.42
C ASP A 16 -13.42 -9.06 1.63
N TYR A 17 -12.20 -8.66 1.29
CA TYR A 17 -11.00 -9.50 1.28
C TYR A 17 -9.87 -8.96 2.16
N MET A 18 -10.18 -8.00 3.05
CA MET A 18 -9.27 -7.58 4.12
C MET A 18 -9.96 -7.71 5.48
N ARG A 19 -9.36 -8.46 6.39
CA ARG A 19 -9.92 -8.72 7.73
C ARG A 19 -9.07 -8.07 8.81
N PRO A 20 -9.64 -7.27 9.73
CA PRO A 20 -8.87 -6.72 10.83
C PRO A 20 -8.37 -7.84 11.76
N LEU A 21 -7.10 -7.79 12.13
CA LEU A 21 -6.55 -8.64 13.18
C LEU A 21 -6.77 -8.00 14.53
N GLU A 22 -7.36 -8.75 15.47
CA GLU A 22 -7.57 -8.29 16.85
C GLU A 22 -6.23 -8.03 17.58
N VAL A 23 -5.23 -8.85 17.27
CA VAL A 23 -3.88 -8.74 17.84
C VAL A 23 -2.88 -8.59 16.70
N PRO A 24 -2.30 -7.39 16.51
CA PRO A 24 -1.26 -7.17 15.52
C PRO A 24 -0.04 -8.07 15.75
N ARG A 25 0.54 -8.54 14.66
CA ARG A 25 1.73 -9.39 14.60
C ARG A 25 2.66 -8.86 13.52
N MET A 26 3.86 -8.43 13.94
CA MET A 26 4.91 -8.07 12.99
C MET A 26 5.34 -9.31 12.20
N PRO A 27 5.46 -9.22 10.86
CA PRO A 27 5.95 -10.33 10.08
C PRO A 27 7.45 -10.55 10.32
N ALA A 28 7.85 -11.82 10.34
CA ALA A 28 9.25 -12.22 10.30
C ALA A 28 9.54 -12.75 8.88
N PRO A 29 10.35 -12.05 8.06
CA PRO A 29 10.72 -12.55 6.75
C PRO A 29 11.50 -13.87 6.88
N SER A 30 11.19 -14.84 6.04
CA SER A 30 12.05 -16.01 5.90
C SER A 30 13.37 -15.59 5.23
N SER A 31 14.43 -16.39 5.45
CA SER A 31 15.77 -16.08 4.94
C SER A 31 15.87 -16.02 3.42
N ASP A 32 14.87 -16.53 2.70
CA ASP A 32 14.77 -16.60 1.25
C ASP A 32 13.72 -15.65 0.65
N ARG A 33 13.01 -14.87 1.47
CA ARG A 33 11.94 -13.96 1.01
C ARG A 33 12.18 -12.54 1.49
N ALA A 34 11.60 -11.58 0.77
CA ALA A 34 11.44 -10.22 1.27
C ALA A 34 9.99 -10.01 1.71
N THR A 35 9.77 -9.18 2.72
CA THR A 35 8.42 -8.81 3.14
C THR A 35 8.24 -7.30 3.00
N VAL A 36 7.16 -6.89 2.34
CA VAL A 36 6.80 -5.49 2.13
C VAL A 36 5.56 -5.17 2.94
N ILE A 37 5.66 -4.16 3.78
CA ILE A 37 4.59 -3.65 4.64
C ILE A 37 4.04 -2.39 3.99
N PHE A 38 2.75 -2.40 3.68
CA PHE A 38 2.01 -1.25 3.17
C PHE A 38 1.26 -0.62 4.33
N VAL A 39 1.54 0.64 4.62
CA VAL A 39 0.92 1.39 5.73
C VAL A 39 0.21 2.62 5.21
N ARG A 40 -1.09 2.74 5.47
CA ARG A 40 -1.88 3.95 5.29
C ARG A 40 -2.16 4.54 6.68
N PRO A 41 -1.29 5.40 7.20
CA PRO A 41 -1.45 5.91 8.57
C PRO A 41 -2.65 6.87 8.69
N SER A 42 -2.92 7.62 7.62
CA SER A 42 -3.95 8.66 7.62
C SER A 42 -5.36 8.08 7.48
N SER A 43 -6.29 8.64 8.26
CA SER A 43 -7.74 8.44 8.11
C SER A 43 -8.39 9.37 7.08
N PHE A 44 -7.60 10.25 6.44
CA PHE A 44 -8.09 11.18 5.41
C PHE A 44 -8.72 10.41 4.23
N ALA A 45 -9.80 10.99 3.67
CA ALA A 45 -10.66 10.35 2.69
C ALA A 45 -11.13 8.97 3.17
N GLY A 46 -11.82 8.94 4.32
CA GLY A 46 -12.19 7.72 5.05
C GLY A 46 -13.06 6.72 4.28
N SER A 47 -13.70 7.13 3.19
CA SER A 47 -14.47 6.25 2.30
C SER A 47 -13.67 5.75 1.09
N LEU A 48 -12.46 6.27 0.86
CA LEU A 48 -11.59 5.84 -0.24
C LEU A 48 -10.87 4.55 0.16
N LEU A 49 -10.97 3.55 -0.70
CA LEU A 49 -10.18 2.32 -0.67
C LEU A 49 -9.08 2.39 -1.74
N VAL A 50 -7.87 1.93 -1.40
CA VAL A 50 -6.75 1.89 -2.33
C VAL A 50 -6.29 0.44 -2.52
N THR A 51 -6.58 -0.14 -3.67
CA THR A 51 -6.12 -1.49 -4.01
C THR A 51 -4.66 -1.46 -4.43
N VAL A 52 -3.87 -2.40 -3.93
CA VAL A 52 -2.48 -2.62 -4.33
C VAL A 52 -2.39 -3.93 -5.12
N LEU A 53 -1.74 -3.86 -6.27
CA LEU A 53 -1.45 -4.99 -7.16
C LEU A 53 -0.02 -4.89 -7.69
N ASP A 54 0.52 -5.97 -8.24
CA ASP A 54 1.81 -5.95 -8.95
C ASP A 54 1.64 -5.73 -10.47
N ASP A 55 2.76 -5.63 -11.18
CA ASP A 55 2.80 -5.46 -12.64
C ASP A 55 2.43 -6.72 -13.44
N LYS A 56 2.11 -7.83 -12.77
CA LYS A 56 1.55 -9.05 -13.34
C LYS A 56 0.04 -9.16 -13.08
N GLY A 57 -0.56 -8.17 -12.44
CA GLY A 57 -1.97 -8.18 -12.08
C GLY A 57 -2.29 -9.03 -10.85
N GLN A 58 -1.29 -9.38 -10.04
CA GLN A 58 -1.50 -10.12 -8.80
C GLN A 58 -2.00 -9.17 -7.71
N PHE A 59 -3.09 -9.56 -7.05
CA PHE A 59 -3.62 -8.84 -5.92
C PHE A 59 -2.67 -8.91 -4.72
N ILE A 60 -2.38 -7.75 -4.11
CA ILE A 60 -1.48 -7.64 -2.96
C ILE A 60 -2.23 -7.28 -1.67
N GLY A 61 -3.26 -6.43 -1.75
CA GLY A 61 -4.09 -6.05 -0.60
C GLY A 61 -4.80 -4.70 -0.81
N ASP A 62 -5.77 -4.36 0.04
CA ASP A 62 -6.34 -3.02 0.09
C ASP A 62 -5.85 -2.23 1.29
N ALA A 63 -5.40 -1.00 1.05
CA ALA A 63 -5.10 -0.03 2.08
C ALA A 63 -6.37 0.75 2.47
N LEU A 64 -6.98 0.33 3.58
CA LEU A 64 -8.06 1.06 4.24
C LEU A 64 -7.50 2.24 5.05
N PRO A 65 -8.32 3.25 5.41
CA PRO A 65 -7.86 4.35 6.25
C PRO A 65 -7.38 3.85 7.62
N SER A 66 -6.26 4.39 8.11
CA SER A 66 -5.62 3.99 9.37
C SER A 66 -5.40 2.47 9.49
N SER A 67 -4.83 1.88 8.44
CA SER A 67 -4.57 0.46 8.38
C SER A 67 -3.21 0.14 7.78
N TRP A 68 -2.76 -1.10 7.99
CA TRP A 68 -1.59 -1.64 7.32
C TRP A 68 -1.75 -3.13 7.06
N PHE A 69 -1.01 -3.65 6.09
CA PHE A 69 -0.94 -5.07 5.77
C PHE A 69 0.44 -5.37 5.19
N PHE A 70 0.74 -6.65 4.94
CA PHE A 70 2.02 -7.03 4.36
C PHE A 70 1.88 -8.16 3.35
N THR A 71 2.87 -8.26 2.47
CA THR A 71 3.03 -9.37 1.54
C THR A 71 4.47 -9.88 1.57
N SER A 72 4.64 -11.19 1.38
CA SER A 72 5.96 -11.81 1.23
C SER A 72 6.20 -12.13 -0.24
N VAL A 73 7.29 -11.62 -0.80
CA VAL A 73 7.65 -11.71 -2.24
C VAL A 73 9.04 -12.32 -2.42
N GLU A 74 9.32 -12.81 -3.63
CA GLU A 74 10.67 -13.23 -3.99
C GLU A 74 11.65 -12.06 -3.92
N PRO A 75 12.92 -12.26 -3.57
CA PRO A 75 13.94 -11.22 -3.73
C PRO A 75 14.09 -10.81 -5.20
N GLY A 76 14.42 -9.55 -5.46
CA GLY A 76 14.61 -9.02 -6.82
C GLY A 76 13.80 -7.77 -7.09
N GLU A 77 13.51 -7.54 -8.37
CA GLU A 77 12.79 -6.37 -8.85
C GLU A 77 11.28 -6.58 -8.81
N HIS A 78 10.56 -5.58 -8.32
CA HIS A 78 9.11 -5.55 -8.24
C HIS A 78 8.59 -4.16 -8.62
N THR A 79 7.37 -4.13 -9.16
CA THR A 79 6.59 -2.92 -9.29
C THR A 79 5.29 -3.08 -8.50
N PHE A 80 5.06 -2.21 -7.54
CA PHE A 80 3.79 -2.11 -6.83
C PHE A 80 2.97 -0.99 -7.43
N ILE A 81 1.69 -1.25 -7.64
CA ILE A 81 0.75 -0.34 -8.29
C ILE A 81 -0.39 -0.09 -7.31
N SER A 82 -0.73 1.18 -7.09
CA SER A 82 -1.94 1.55 -6.37
C SER A 82 -3.05 1.92 -7.36
N TRP A 83 -4.22 1.34 -7.15
CA TRP A 83 -5.46 1.64 -7.84
C TRP A 83 -6.42 2.35 -6.88
N ALA A 84 -6.66 3.63 -7.17
CA ALA A 84 -7.74 4.44 -6.62
C ALA A 84 -8.41 5.23 -7.78
N GLU A 85 -8.94 6.43 -7.49
CA GLU A 85 -9.37 7.38 -8.53
C GLU A 85 -8.25 7.64 -9.55
N ASN A 86 -7.00 7.66 -9.09
CA ASN A 86 -5.79 7.68 -9.91
C ASN A 86 -5.05 6.32 -9.89
N THR A 87 -4.00 6.22 -10.69
CA THR A 87 -2.98 5.17 -10.60
C THR A 87 -1.66 5.78 -10.18
N ALA A 88 -0.98 5.18 -9.21
CA ALA A 88 0.41 5.45 -8.90
C ALA A 88 1.19 4.14 -8.85
N ALA A 89 2.51 4.21 -8.95
CA ALA A 89 3.36 3.04 -8.93
C ALA A 89 4.69 3.34 -8.24
N LEU A 90 5.27 2.29 -7.66
CA LEU A 90 6.53 2.31 -6.95
C LEU A 90 7.37 1.12 -7.38
N ARG A 91 8.64 1.38 -7.72
CA ARG A 91 9.61 0.31 -7.97
C ARG A 91 10.25 -0.13 -6.68
N ALA A 92 10.64 -1.39 -6.62
CA ALA A 92 11.36 -1.94 -5.50
C ALA A 92 12.42 -2.93 -5.98
N LYS A 93 13.58 -2.90 -5.34
CA LYS A 93 14.63 -3.90 -5.45
C LYS A 93 14.90 -4.47 -4.07
N LEU A 94 14.41 -5.69 -3.85
CA LEU A 94 14.30 -6.29 -2.53
C LEU A 94 15.36 -7.37 -2.34
N ALA A 95 16.17 -7.25 -1.30
CA ALA A 95 17.04 -8.31 -0.80
C ALA A 95 16.28 -9.27 0.16
N PRO A 96 16.67 -10.56 0.21
CA PRO A 96 16.05 -11.56 1.07
C PRO A 96 16.25 -11.27 2.56
N GLY A 97 15.39 -11.84 3.41
CA GLY A 97 15.48 -11.78 4.87
C GLY A 97 15.21 -10.40 5.46
N LYS A 98 14.52 -9.52 4.72
CA LYS A 98 14.33 -8.11 5.09
C LYS A 98 12.88 -7.65 5.05
N LEU A 99 12.57 -6.70 5.93
CA LEU A 99 11.34 -5.94 5.98
C LEU A 99 11.51 -4.60 5.26
N TYR A 100 10.58 -4.28 4.37
CA TYR A 100 10.50 -3.02 3.64
C TYR A 100 9.17 -2.35 3.90
N PHE A 101 9.11 -1.03 3.76
CA PHE A 101 7.93 -0.25 4.11
C PHE A 101 7.54 0.67 2.96
N VAL A 102 6.24 0.72 2.70
CA VAL A 102 5.63 1.60 1.70
C VAL A 102 4.53 2.39 2.40
N GLU A 103 4.64 3.71 2.37
CA GLU A 103 3.52 4.59 2.75
C GLU A 103 2.51 4.58 1.61
N VAL A 104 1.26 4.26 1.93
CA VAL A 104 0.11 4.51 1.07
C VAL A 104 -0.49 5.84 1.51
N ASP A 105 -0.06 6.91 0.83
CA ASP A 105 -0.45 8.27 1.14
C ASP A 105 -1.64 8.70 0.31
N VAL A 106 -2.65 9.30 0.94
CA VAL A 106 -3.81 9.85 0.25
C VAL A 106 -3.83 11.35 0.50
N LYS A 107 -3.72 12.12 -0.59
CA LYS A 107 -3.76 13.59 -0.55
C LYS A 107 -4.91 14.15 -1.37
N LEU A 108 -5.37 15.33 -0.99
CA LEU A 108 -6.31 16.09 -1.81
C LEU A 108 -5.62 16.53 -3.11
N GLY A 109 -6.15 16.11 -4.25
CA GLY A 109 -5.81 16.64 -5.57
C GLY A 109 -6.72 17.80 -5.98
N ALA A 110 -6.50 18.34 -7.18
CA ALA A 110 -7.29 19.48 -7.68
C ALA A 110 -8.79 19.20 -7.82
N LEU A 111 -9.19 17.94 -8.04
CA LEU A 111 -10.57 17.53 -8.26
C LEU A 111 -11.04 16.43 -7.31
N SER A 112 -10.12 15.64 -6.76
CA SER A 112 -10.42 14.36 -6.14
C SER A 112 -9.26 13.89 -5.26
N ALA A 113 -9.49 12.92 -4.37
CA ALA A 113 -8.44 12.41 -3.48
C ALA A 113 -7.55 11.40 -4.23
N ARG A 114 -6.23 11.56 -4.14
CA ARG A 114 -5.28 10.75 -4.92
C ARG A 114 -4.38 9.93 -4.01
N ALA A 115 -4.21 8.67 -4.38
CA ALA A 115 -3.29 7.75 -3.74
C ALA A 115 -1.88 7.88 -4.32
N HIS A 116 -0.88 7.75 -3.46
CA HIS A 116 0.53 7.72 -3.77
C HIS A 116 1.18 6.57 -3.01
N LEU A 117 2.14 5.90 -3.63
CA LEU A 117 3.03 4.97 -2.96
C LEU A 117 4.38 5.66 -2.75
N LYS A 118 4.87 5.68 -1.52
CA LYS A 118 6.20 6.23 -1.21
C LYS A 118 7.07 5.19 -0.55
N ALA A 119 8.32 5.11 -1.01
CA ALA A 119 9.34 4.28 -0.39
C ALA A 119 9.71 4.87 0.98
N LEU A 120 9.63 4.05 2.02
CA LEU A 120 10.12 4.39 3.35
C LEU A 120 11.41 3.61 3.60
N GLY A 121 12.53 4.32 3.55
CA GLY A 121 13.84 3.83 3.98
C GLY A 121 14.43 4.73 5.07
N PRO A 122 15.60 4.38 5.65
CA PRO A 122 16.23 5.13 6.74
C PRO A 122 16.50 6.61 6.48
N LYS A 123 16.47 7.04 5.21
CA LYS A 123 16.68 8.43 4.80
C LYS A 123 15.39 9.16 4.45
N SER A 124 14.25 8.46 4.40
CA SER A 124 12.95 9.06 4.13
C SER A 124 12.53 9.94 5.32
N GLU A 125 11.93 11.09 5.05
CA GLU A 125 11.47 12.04 6.09
C GLU A 125 10.56 11.38 7.13
N ALA A 126 9.68 10.48 6.69
CA ALA A 126 8.71 9.79 7.54
C ALA A 126 9.24 8.48 8.17
N TRP A 127 10.55 8.21 8.09
CA TRP A 127 11.11 6.93 8.56
C TRP A 127 10.87 6.68 10.05
N GLU A 128 11.06 7.70 10.89
CA GLU A 128 10.93 7.60 12.35
C GLU A 128 9.46 7.43 12.81
N GLU A 129 8.50 7.82 11.97
CA GLU A 129 7.07 7.71 12.29
C GLU A 129 6.51 6.29 12.09
N ARG A 130 7.24 5.45 11.33
CA ARG A 130 6.80 4.12 10.92
C ARG A 130 6.30 3.26 12.08
N ASP A 131 7.06 3.18 13.17
CA ASP A 131 6.72 2.31 14.28
C ASP A 131 5.47 2.81 15.04
N ALA A 132 5.26 4.13 15.07
CA ALA A 132 4.02 4.70 15.56
C ALA A 132 2.85 4.38 14.63
N TRP A 133 3.04 4.54 13.32
CA TRP A 133 2.01 4.22 12.34
C TRP A 133 1.54 2.77 12.40
N LEU A 134 2.45 1.81 12.56
CA LEU A 134 2.07 0.39 12.66
C LEU A 134 1.35 0.06 13.97
N ARG A 135 1.73 0.71 15.07
CA ARG A 135 1.10 0.54 16.38
C ARG A 135 -0.30 1.17 16.42
N ASP A 136 -0.45 2.34 15.83
CA ASP A 136 -1.64 3.17 15.95
C ASP A 136 -2.67 2.88 14.83
N SER A 137 -2.30 2.04 13.85
CA SER A 137 -3.15 1.60 12.73
C SER A 137 -3.55 0.13 12.85
N THR A 138 -4.71 -0.21 12.30
CA THR A 138 -5.23 -1.58 12.30
C THR A 138 -4.46 -2.46 11.32
N GLN A 139 -3.91 -3.58 11.79
CA GLN A 139 -3.36 -4.58 10.88
C GLN A 139 -4.50 -5.35 10.20
N LEU A 140 -4.38 -5.53 8.89
CA LEU A 140 -5.30 -6.30 8.07
C LEU A 140 -4.62 -7.59 7.59
N GLU A 141 -5.34 -8.71 7.75
CA GLU A 141 -5.06 -9.97 7.09
C GLU A 141 -5.67 -9.97 5.69
N VAL A 142 -4.89 -10.42 4.70
CA VAL A 142 -5.25 -10.41 3.28
C VAL A 142 -5.86 -11.76 2.87
N ASP A 143 -7.10 -11.77 2.38
CA ASP A 143 -7.69 -12.91 1.68
C ASP A 143 -7.29 -12.86 0.19
N ALA A 144 -6.04 -13.25 -0.08
CA ALA A 144 -5.45 -13.12 -1.42
C ALA A 144 -6.24 -13.86 -2.53
N PRO A 145 -6.75 -15.08 -2.31
CA PRO A 145 -7.57 -15.76 -3.33
C PRO A 145 -8.84 -14.98 -3.70
N SER A 146 -9.54 -14.41 -2.71
CA SER A 146 -10.77 -13.65 -2.96
C SER A 146 -10.48 -12.32 -3.65
N GLY A 147 -9.43 -11.61 -3.21
CA GLY A 147 -8.98 -10.38 -3.88
C GLY A 147 -8.49 -10.64 -5.31
N GLN A 148 -7.81 -11.76 -5.56
CA GLN A 148 -7.42 -12.14 -6.91
C GLN A 148 -8.64 -12.46 -7.78
N ALA A 149 -9.63 -13.21 -7.26
CA ALA A 149 -10.86 -13.50 -7.99
C ALA A 149 -11.62 -12.21 -8.39
N TYR A 150 -11.56 -11.19 -7.53
CA TYR A 150 -12.09 -9.86 -7.84
C TYR A 150 -11.34 -9.18 -9.00
N LEU A 151 -10.00 -9.16 -8.98
CA LEU A 151 -9.19 -8.60 -10.07
C LEU A 151 -9.35 -9.38 -11.38
N ASP A 152 -9.49 -10.70 -11.29
CA ASP A 152 -9.76 -11.60 -12.42
C ASP A 152 -11.12 -11.34 -13.08
N GLY A 153 -12.08 -10.80 -12.34
CA GLY A 153 -13.36 -10.31 -12.89
C GLY A 153 -13.23 -8.95 -13.59
N ARG A 154 -12.09 -8.28 -13.46
CA ARG A 154 -11.83 -6.90 -13.92
C ARG A 154 -10.54 -6.80 -14.76
N ARG A 155 -10.19 -7.84 -15.53
CA ARG A 155 -8.89 -7.92 -16.23
C ARG A 155 -8.59 -6.70 -17.10
N GLU A 156 -9.57 -6.19 -17.85
CA GLU A 156 -9.38 -4.99 -18.69
C GLU A 156 -9.03 -3.75 -17.86
N ASP A 157 -9.67 -3.55 -16.70
CA ASP A 157 -9.31 -2.49 -15.78
C ASP A 157 -7.89 -2.71 -15.23
N VAL A 158 -7.54 -3.95 -14.88
CA VAL A 158 -6.20 -4.29 -14.35
C VAL A 158 -5.11 -3.97 -15.38
N GLU A 159 -5.30 -4.39 -16.63
CA GLU A 159 -4.38 -4.08 -17.74
C GLU A 159 -4.25 -2.57 -17.96
N GLU A 160 -5.36 -1.83 -17.88
CA GLU A 160 -5.37 -0.37 -17.92
C GLU A 160 -4.53 0.24 -16.78
N ARG A 161 -4.67 -0.29 -15.55
CA ARG A 161 -3.89 0.18 -14.40
C ARG A 161 -2.42 -0.11 -14.55
N ILE A 162 -2.04 -1.29 -15.04
CA ILE A 162 -0.64 -1.66 -15.31
C ILE A 162 -0.04 -0.73 -16.36
N ARG A 163 -0.75 -0.48 -17.47
CA ARG A 163 -0.27 0.45 -18.50
C ARG A 163 -0.08 1.87 -17.94
N ARG A 164 -1.05 2.39 -17.19
CA ARG A 164 -0.94 3.70 -16.53
C ARG A 164 0.21 3.77 -15.54
N ALA A 165 0.50 2.69 -14.82
CA ALA A 165 1.63 2.60 -13.91
C ALA A 165 2.95 2.74 -14.67
N HIS A 166 3.13 2.01 -15.77
CA HIS A 166 4.32 2.14 -16.62
C HIS A 166 4.44 3.54 -17.23
N ASP A 167 3.34 4.10 -17.75
CA ASP A 167 3.31 5.46 -18.29
C ASP A 167 3.66 6.51 -17.22
N ALA A 168 3.24 6.31 -15.97
CA ALA A 168 3.58 7.19 -14.85
C ALA A 168 5.05 7.10 -14.48
N LEU A 169 5.61 5.88 -14.40
CA LEU A 169 7.02 5.67 -14.08
C LEU A 169 7.95 6.20 -15.18
N ALA A 170 7.55 6.08 -16.45
CA ALA A 170 8.34 6.54 -17.60
C ALA A 170 8.51 8.06 -17.67
N LYS A 171 7.72 8.84 -16.91
CA LYS A 171 7.82 10.30 -16.85
C LYS A 171 8.97 10.79 -15.97
N TYR A 172 9.48 9.95 -15.08
CA TYR A 172 10.56 10.30 -14.17
C TYR A 172 11.91 10.07 -14.83
N SER A 173 12.86 10.97 -14.55
CA SER A 173 14.27 10.74 -14.85
C SER A 173 14.82 9.56 -14.02
N PRO A 174 15.95 8.95 -14.43
CA PRO A 174 16.58 7.88 -13.66
C PRO A 174 16.89 8.25 -12.21
N ALA A 175 17.27 9.51 -11.94
CA ALA A 175 17.54 9.99 -10.59
C ALA A 175 16.26 10.08 -9.76
N GLU A 176 15.19 10.66 -10.31
CA GLU A 176 13.89 10.71 -9.64
C GLU A 176 13.31 9.32 -9.39
N LEU A 177 13.53 8.37 -10.30
CA LEU A 177 13.14 6.97 -10.09
C LEU A 177 13.93 6.34 -8.95
N ALA A 178 15.25 6.58 -8.87
CA ALA A 178 16.09 6.05 -7.80
C ALA A 178 15.61 6.54 -6.44
N ASP A 179 15.28 7.83 -6.31
CA ASP A 179 14.76 8.42 -5.06
C ASP A 179 13.37 7.90 -4.68
N ARG A 180 12.63 7.34 -5.64
CA ARG A 180 11.28 6.78 -5.47
C ARG A 180 11.26 5.25 -5.41
N THR A 181 12.42 4.61 -5.48
CA THR A 181 12.55 3.16 -5.49
C THR A 181 12.96 2.66 -4.12
N LEU A 182 12.30 1.60 -3.62
CA LEU A 182 12.84 0.87 -2.47
C LEU A 182 14.14 0.17 -2.89
N ALA A 183 15.25 0.55 -2.29
CA ALA A 183 16.56 -0.04 -2.53
C ALA A 183 16.84 -1.18 -1.52
N PRO A 184 17.76 -2.11 -1.83
CA PRO A 184 18.12 -3.19 -0.90
C PRO A 184 18.63 -2.71 0.46
N ALA A 185 19.16 -1.49 0.53
CA ALA A 185 19.67 -0.87 1.75
C ALA A 185 18.55 -0.32 2.65
N ASP A 186 17.34 -0.12 2.12
CA ASP A 186 16.20 0.41 2.89
C ASP A 186 15.56 -0.65 3.78
N GLY A 187 15.75 -1.94 3.45
CA GLY A 187 15.18 -3.03 4.21
C GLY A 187 15.94 -3.31 5.50
N ILE A 188 15.18 -3.50 6.59
CA ILE A 188 15.69 -3.83 7.93
C ILE A 188 15.60 -5.33 8.20
N VAL A 189 16.46 -5.81 9.09
CA VAL A 189 16.36 -7.15 9.66
C VAL A 189 15.55 -7.03 10.96
N PRO A 190 14.54 -7.88 11.21
CA PRO A 190 13.77 -7.87 12.44
C PRO A 190 14.59 -8.17 13.70
#